data_AF-A0A2V2Q7U5-F1
#
_entry.id   AF-A0A2V2Q7U5-F1
#
_cell.length_a   1.000
_cell.length_b   1.000
_cell.length_c   1.000
_cell.angle_alpha   90.00
_cell.angle_beta   90.00
_cell.angle_gamma   90.00
#
_symmetry.space_group_name_H-M   'P 1'
#
loop_
_entity.id
_entity.type
_entity.pdbx_description
1 polymer ?
#
loop_
_entity_poly.entity_id
_entity_poly.type
_entity_poly.pdbx_seq_one_letter_code
_entity_poly.pdbx_strand_id
1 'polypeptide(L)'
;GWCVVAYDASTPYPGRAALVPTLATAAVILAAIPGRGEREAQGAYGVGRLLAGRAPRAIGRLSYTLYLWHWPVLVLAEARLGTLGWPARTAWTLAAVLPAIATMRWVEQPLRRSRTVSELPRRGLAVGVSAIVLPVALALVVGTATLHLMGPATPVDVKGLPPGAASGPSLLGGAAADGPVVPNPVQAREDFPPDGDCQVAPEVTSSPKCLFGAVDSPDRIVLLGDSHAGQWFSPMLALAARRGWALQELVKQGCPLPELAVTSPQLGRAYRECDTWRADALDRLRTGPKPRLIVIASLNRYTTDRELLATAWEKTLRPLRETGAPIVYIEDTPVPGSDIPACVSGAPADAAACAFDRAEAVRDDPLARR
;
A
#
# COMPACT_ATOMS: atom_id res chain seq x y z
N GLY A 1 -8.16 16.63 -27.15
CA GLY A 1 -6.89 16.80 -27.85
C GLY A 1 -5.80 17.09 -26.86
N TRP A 2 -5.62 18.37 -26.51
CA TRP A 2 -4.55 18.83 -25.61
C TRP A 2 -4.43 18.06 -24.29
N CYS A 3 -5.52 17.84 -23.54
CA CYS A 3 -5.44 17.08 -22.27
C CYS A 3 -4.92 15.63 -22.42
N VAL A 4 -5.09 14.99 -23.58
CA VAL A 4 -4.64 13.61 -23.80
C VAL A 4 -3.13 13.54 -24.01
N VAL A 5 -2.53 14.60 -24.53
CA VAL A 5 -1.07 14.70 -24.79
C VAL A 5 -0.33 15.49 -23.71
N ALA A 6 -1.01 16.35 -22.97
CA ALA A 6 -0.40 17.21 -21.96
C ALA A 6 -0.57 16.72 -20.52
N TYR A 7 -1.48 15.79 -20.25
CA TYR A 7 -1.63 15.23 -18.90
C TYR A 7 -0.77 13.97 -18.75
N ASP A 8 -0.09 13.91 -17.63
CA ASP A 8 0.78 12.81 -17.23
C ASP A 8 0.53 12.43 -15.76
N ALA A 9 1.33 11.50 -15.25
CA ALA A 9 1.22 11.00 -13.87
C ALA A 9 1.45 12.08 -12.81
N SER A 10 2.05 13.23 -13.16
CA SER A 10 2.29 14.34 -12.23
C SER A 10 1.13 15.34 -12.19
N THR A 11 0.15 15.21 -13.08
CA THR A 11 -0.99 16.12 -13.17
C THR A 11 -1.96 15.86 -11.99
N PRO A 12 -2.18 16.83 -11.08
CA PRO A 12 -3.08 16.62 -9.95
C PRO A 12 -4.53 16.42 -10.43
N TYR A 13 -5.11 15.24 -10.16
CA TYR A 13 -6.47 14.91 -10.55
C TYR A 13 -7.18 14.08 -9.45
N PRO A 14 -8.43 14.41 -9.07
CA PRO A 14 -9.25 15.54 -9.55
C PRO A 14 -8.78 16.89 -8.97
N GLY A 15 -8.98 17.99 -9.71
CA GLY A 15 -8.53 19.33 -9.31
C GLY A 15 -8.82 20.38 -10.39
N ARG A 16 -8.09 21.51 -10.40
CA ARG A 16 -8.24 22.55 -11.45
C ARG A 16 -8.03 22.00 -12.87
N ALA A 17 -7.18 20.98 -13.01
CA ALA A 17 -6.97 20.28 -14.27
C ALA A 17 -8.26 19.65 -14.84
N ALA A 18 -9.23 19.27 -14.01
CA ALA A 18 -10.51 18.75 -14.47
C ALA A 18 -11.37 19.81 -15.20
N LEU A 19 -11.15 21.11 -14.97
CA LEU A 19 -11.94 22.17 -15.60
C LEU A 19 -11.80 22.17 -17.12
N VAL A 20 -10.61 21.88 -17.65
CA VAL A 20 -10.34 21.95 -19.08
C VAL A 20 -11.18 20.92 -19.87
N PRO A 21 -11.13 19.60 -19.57
CA PRO A 21 -11.98 18.64 -20.27
C PRO A 21 -13.48 18.85 -20.00
N THR A 22 -13.86 19.31 -18.80
CA THR A 22 -15.27 19.54 -18.45
C THR A 22 -15.86 20.74 -19.20
N LEU A 23 -15.16 21.88 -19.25
CA LEU A 23 -15.58 23.06 -20.01
C LEU A 23 -15.58 22.80 -21.51
N ALA A 24 -14.61 22.04 -22.02
CA ALA A 24 -14.59 21.62 -23.43
C ALA A 24 -15.82 20.75 -23.76
N THR A 25 -16.17 19.80 -22.89
CA THR A 25 -17.38 18.97 -23.05
C THR A 25 -18.65 19.82 -22.99
N ALA A 26 -18.74 20.76 -22.05
CA ALA A 26 -19.85 21.69 -21.95
C ALA A 26 -20.01 22.55 -23.21
N ALA A 27 -18.90 23.08 -23.76
CA ALA A 27 -18.90 23.85 -24.99
C ALA A 27 -19.40 23.04 -26.20
N VAL A 28 -18.98 21.76 -26.31
CA VAL A 28 -19.46 20.84 -27.36
C VAL A 28 -20.96 20.57 -27.22
N ILE A 29 -21.46 20.37 -25.99
CA ILE A 29 -22.89 20.18 -25.74
C ILE A 29 -23.68 21.45 -26.08
N LEU A 30 -23.22 22.61 -25.63
CA LEU A 30 -23.87 23.91 -25.89
C LEU A 30 -23.92 24.24 -27.38
N ALA A 31 -22.88 23.90 -28.13
CA ALA A 31 -22.83 24.06 -29.59
C ALA A 31 -23.81 23.14 -30.34
N ALA A 32 -24.33 22.10 -29.69
CA ALA A 32 -25.26 21.12 -30.28
C ALA A 32 -26.75 21.37 -29.95
N ILE A 33 -27.08 22.42 -29.19
CA ILE A 33 -28.46 22.76 -28.83
C ILE A 33 -29.17 23.45 -30.02
N PRO A 34 -30.27 22.88 -30.57
CA PRO A 34 -31.01 23.49 -31.68
C PRO A 34 -31.63 24.84 -31.27
N GLY A 35 -31.54 25.86 -32.14
CA GLY A 35 -32.17 27.17 -31.93
C GLY A 35 -31.22 28.36 -31.66
N ARG A 36 -29.89 28.17 -31.69
CA ARG A 36 -28.89 29.27 -31.62
C ARG A 36 -28.00 29.41 -32.87
N GLY A 37 -28.46 28.93 -34.03
CA GLY A 37 -27.71 29.07 -35.29
C GLY A 37 -28.02 27.95 -36.29
N GLU A 38 -29.25 27.87 -36.76
CA GLU A 38 -29.51 27.27 -38.08
C GLU A 38 -29.39 28.44 -39.07
N ARG A 39 -28.45 28.47 -40.02
CA ARG A 39 -28.37 27.60 -41.18
C ARG A 39 -27.01 27.80 -41.87
N GLU A 40 -25.94 27.09 -41.51
CA GLU A 40 -24.79 26.90 -42.44
C GLU A 40 -23.64 26.00 -41.96
N ALA A 41 -23.74 25.30 -40.84
CA ALA A 41 -22.69 24.35 -40.44
C ALA A 41 -22.87 22.94 -41.05
N GLN A 42 -23.46 22.83 -42.24
CA GLN A 42 -23.42 21.59 -43.05
C GLN A 42 -22.10 21.53 -43.84
N GLY A 43 -20.97 21.69 -43.16
CA GLY A 43 -19.68 21.30 -43.70
C GLY A 43 -19.57 19.77 -43.66
N ALA A 44 -19.25 19.13 -44.80
CA ALA A 44 -19.12 17.68 -44.96
C ALA A 44 -18.11 16.99 -43.99
N TYR A 45 -17.40 17.75 -43.16
CA TYR A 45 -16.31 17.33 -42.26
C TYR A 45 -16.47 17.82 -40.80
N GLY A 46 -17.69 18.05 -40.31
CA GLY A 46 -17.90 18.47 -38.92
C GLY A 46 -17.66 17.37 -37.89
N VAL A 47 -16.93 17.68 -36.81
CA VAL A 47 -16.73 16.81 -35.62
C VAL A 47 -18.07 16.26 -35.10
N GLY A 48 -19.15 17.02 -35.22
CA GLY A 48 -20.50 16.58 -34.89
C GLY A 48 -20.99 15.35 -35.69
N ARG A 49 -20.64 15.22 -36.98
CA ARG A 49 -21.00 14.04 -37.80
C ARG A 49 -20.20 12.81 -37.39
N LEU A 50 -18.94 13.00 -37.04
CA LEU A 50 -18.06 11.93 -36.52
C LEU A 50 -18.57 11.43 -35.16
N LEU A 51 -18.87 12.32 -34.22
CA LEU A 51 -19.42 11.97 -32.91
C LEU A 51 -20.85 11.45 -32.97
N ALA A 52 -21.63 11.84 -33.99
CA ALA A 52 -22.96 11.28 -34.25
C ALA A 52 -22.93 9.87 -34.89
N GLY A 53 -21.75 9.37 -35.25
CA GLY A 53 -21.56 8.03 -35.80
C GLY A 53 -22.03 6.92 -34.84
N ARG A 54 -22.27 5.73 -35.41
CA ARG A 54 -22.76 4.56 -34.63
C ARG A 54 -21.75 4.12 -33.57
N ALA A 55 -20.46 4.08 -33.90
CA ALA A 55 -19.42 3.61 -32.99
C ALA A 55 -19.18 4.56 -31.79
N PRO A 56 -18.96 5.88 -31.97
CA PRO A 56 -18.81 6.80 -30.83
C PRO A 56 -20.03 6.83 -29.91
N ARG A 57 -21.24 6.76 -30.48
CA ARG A 57 -22.48 6.65 -29.69
C ARG A 57 -22.59 5.33 -28.96
N ALA A 58 -22.15 4.21 -29.54
CA ALA A 58 -22.15 2.91 -28.88
C ALA A 58 -21.19 2.90 -27.68
N ILE A 59 -19.98 3.44 -27.86
CA ILE A 59 -18.98 3.58 -26.79
C ILE A 59 -19.52 4.50 -25.69
N GLY A 60 -20.10 5.65 -26.06
CA GLY A 60 -20.69 6.58 -25.09
C GLY A 60 -21.86 6.02 -24.31
N ARG A 61 -22.65 5.09 -24.87
CA ARG A 61 -23.72 4.39 -24.14
C ARG A 61 -23.17 3.35 -23.16
N LEU A 62 -22.07 2.70 -23.52
CA LEU A 62 -21.45 1.66 -22.70
C LEU A 62 -20.57 2.25 -21.58
N SER A 63 -20.07 3.48 -21.74
CA SER A 63 -19.04 4.08 -20.89
C SER A 63 -19.39 4.03 -19.39
N TYR A 64 -20.64 4.30 -19.02
CA TYR A 64 -21.09 4.23 -17.64
C TYR A 64 -21.04 2.81 -17.07
N THR A 65 -21.62 1.82 -17.78
CA THR A 65 -21.56 0.41 -17.34
C THR A 65 -20.15 -0.15 -17.36
N LEU A 66 -19.30 0.27 -18.32
CA LEU A 66 -17.91 -0.13 -18.36
C LEU A 66 -17.13 0.46 -17.17
N TYR A 67 -17.42 1.72 -16.81
CA TYR A 67 -16.87 2.34 -15.61
C TYR A 67 -17.21 1.54 -14.34
N LEU A 68 -18.41 0.96 -14.25
CA LEU A 68 -18.77 0.10 -13.11
C LEU A 68 -18.01 -1.23 -13.09
N TRP A 69 -17.74 -1.84 -14.25
CA TRP A 69 -17.21 -3.22 -14.32
C TRP A 69 -15.69 -3.33 -14.49
N HIS A 70 -15.02 -2.33 -15.07
CA HIS A 70 -13.58 -2.46 -15.32
C HIS A 70 -12.76 -2.61 -14.03
N TRP A 71 -13.07 -1.84 -12.98
CA TRP A 71 -12.37 -1.94 -11.69
C TRP A 71 -12.57 -3.29 -10.98
N PRO A 72 -13.81 -3.78 -10.76
CA PRO A 72 -14.03 -5.09 -10.14
C PRO A 72 -13.34 -6.23 -10.89
N VAL A 73 -13.38 -6.24 -12.22
CA VAL A 73 -12.71 -7.26 -13.03
C VAL A 73 -11.19 -7.20 -12.85
N LEU A 74 -10.60 -6.00 -12.86
CA LEU A 74 -9.16 -5.83 -12.64
C LEU A 74 -8.74 -6.27 -11.25
N VAL A 75 -9.48 -5.87 -10.21
CA VAL A 75 -9.17 -6.22 -8.81
C VAL A 75 -9.27 -7.73 -8.59
N LEU A 76 -10.30 -8.38 -9.12
CA LEU A 76 -10.45 -9.84 -9.00
C LEU A 76 -9.36 -10.60 -9.77
N ALA A 77 -8.96 -10.08 -10.94
CA ALA A 77 -7.87 -10.66 -11.71
C ALA A 77 -6.52 -10.49 -10.99
N GLU A 78 -6.22 -9.31 -10.44
CA GLU A 78 -5.00 -9.06 -9.66
C GLU A 78 -4.98 -9.89 -8.37
N ALA A 79 -6.12 -10.03 -7.69
CA ALA A 79 -6.23 -10.87 -6.49
C ALA A 79 -5.91 -12.35 -6.78
N ARG A 80 -6.23 -12.85 -7.98
CA ARG A 80 -6.05 -14.28 -8.32
C ARG A 80 -4.74 -14.59 -9.03
N LEU A 81 -4.23 -13.66 -9.84
CA LEU A 81 -3.07 -13.82 -10.71
C LEU A 81 -1.84 -13.04 -10.24
N GLY A 82 -1.96 -12.26 -9.15
CA GLY A 82 -0.93 -11.34 -8.69
C GLY A 82 -0.87 -10.06 -9.50
N THR A 83 0.22 -9.30 -9.36
CA THR A 83 0.39 -8.01 -10.03
C THR A 83 0.35 -8.16 -11.55
N LEU A 84 -0.62 -7.52 -12.20
CA LEU A 84 -0.78 -7.60 -13.65
C LEU A 84 0.07 -6.56 -14.37
N GLY A 85 0.81 -6.99 -15.39
CA GLY A 85 1.47 -6.09 -16.33
C GLY A 85 0.47 -5.35 -17.24
N TRP A 86 0.93 -4.28 -17.90
CA TRP A 86 0.10 -3.46 -18.81
C TRP A 86 -0.68 -4.25 -19.89
N PRO A 87 -0.12 -5.28 -20.54
CA PRO A 87 -0.87 -6.07 -21.51
C PRO A 87 -2.04 -6.82 -20.87
N ALA A 88 -1.82 -7.44 -19.72
CA ALA A 88 -2.85 -8.19 -19.01
C ALA A 88 -3.94 -7.25 -18.46
N ARG A 89 -3.57 -6.10 -17.89
CA ARG A 89 -4.54 -5.07 -17.45
C ARG A 89 -5.43 -4.61 -18.60
N THR A 90 -4.84 -4.38 -19.78
CA THR A 90 -5.60 -3.98 -20.98
C THR A 90 -6.56 -5.09 -21.40
N ALA A 91 -6.10 -6.34 -21.45
CA ALA A 91 -6.92 -7.49 -21.81
C ALA A 91 -8.12 -7.66 -20.85
N TRP A 92 -7.91 -7.56 -19.54
CA TRP A 92 -8.98 -7.66 -18.54
C TRP A 92 -9.94 -6.46 -18.57
N THR A 93 -9.43 -5.26 -18.84
CA THR A 93 -10.28 -4.08 -19.06
C THR A 93 -11.19 -4.26 -20.27
N LEU A 94 -10.67 -4.83 -21.36
CA LEU A 94 -11.47 -5.19 -22.54
C LEU A 94 -12.45 -6.32 -22.23
N ALA A 95 -12.05 -7.32 -21.43
CA ALA A 95 -12.95 -8.38 -20.99
C ALA A 95 -14.13 -7.83 -20.18
N ALA A 96 -13.94 -6.74 -19.42
CA ALA A 96 -15.01 -6.05 -18.69
C ALA A 96 -16.11 -5.46 -19.58
N VAL A 97 -15.89 -5.34 -20.90
CA VAL A 97 -16.93 -4.99 -21.87
C VAL A 97 -18.06 -6.02 -21.89
N LEU A 98 -17.76 -7.30 -21.67
CA LEU A 98 -18.77 -8.38 -21.67
C LEU A 98 -19.80 -8.21 -20.54
N PRO A 99 -19.41 -8.15 -19.25
CA PRO A 99 -20.38 -7.89 -18.17
C PRO A 99 -21.02 -6.50 -18.26
N ALA A 100 -20.32 -5.50 -18.82
CA ALA A 100 -20.90 -4.18 -19.07
C ALA A 100 -22.05 -4.23 -20.10
N ILE A 101 -21.85 -4.91 -21.24
CA ILE A 101 -22.91 -5.09 -22.25
C ILE A 101 -24.07 -5.90 -21.69
N ALA A 102 -23.79 -6.98 -20.96
CA ALA A 102 -24.79 -7.80 -20.29
C ALA A 102 -25.66 -6.98 -19.34
N THR A 103 -25.03 -6.19 -18.46
CA THR A 103 -25.71 -5.31 -17.50
C THR A 103 -26.53 -4.25 -18.22
N MET A 104 -25.94 -3.59 -19.22
CA MET A 104 -26.64 -2.57 -20.02
C MET A 104 -27.88 -3.15 -20.70
N ARG A 105 -27.78 -4.35 -21.29
CA ARG A 105 -28.85 -4.97 -22.07
C ARG A 105 -29.97 -5.56 -21.22
N TRP A 106 -29.63 -6.20 -20.10
CA TRP A 106 -30.58 -6.99 -19.30
C TRP A 106 -31.05 -6.30 -18.03
N VAL A 107 -30.30 -5.33 -17.51
CA VAL A 107 -30.67 -4.61 -16.29
C VAL A 107 -31.04 -3.17 -16.63
N GLU A 108 -30.10 -2.44 -17.22
CA GLU A 108 -30.19 -0.99 -17.32
C GLU A 108 -31.19 -0.50 -18.38
N GLN A 109 -31.19 -1.08 -19.59
CA GLN A 109 -32.13 -0.71 -20.65
C GLN A 109 -33.59 -1.08 -20.32
N PRO A 110 -33.91 -2.27 -19.78
CA PRO A 110 -35.26 -2.61 -19.35
C PRO A 110 -35.78 -1.66 -18.27
N LEU A 111 -34.95 -1.31 -17.29
CA LEU A 111 -35.31 -0.35 -16.24
C LEU A 111 -35.56 1.06 -16.81
N ARG A 112 -34.69 1.55 -17.71
CA ARG A 112 -34.83 2.89 -18.32
C ARG A 112 -36.03 3.03 -19.25
N ARG A 113 -36.43 1.95 -19.93
CA ARG A 113 -37.55 1.97 -20.88
C ARG A 113 -38.89 1.57 -20.25
N SER A 114 -38.90 1.18 -18.98
CA SER A 114 -40.12 0.80 -18.26
C SER A 114 -40.96 2.02 -17.89
N ARG A 115 -42.12 2.16 -18.53
CA ARG A 115 -43.09 3.23 -18.25
C ARG A 115 -43.53 3.28 -16.78
N THR A 116 -43.68 2.10 -16.17
CA THR A 116 -44.12 1.94 -14.77
C THR A 116 -43.13 2.52 -13.76
N VAL A 117 -41.84 2.58 -14.10
CA VAL A 117 -40.76 3.12 -13.26
C VAL A 117 -40.52 4.60 -13.58
N SER A 118 -40.65 5.02 -14.83
CA SER A 118 -40.40 6.40 -15.28
C SER A 118 -41.56 7.37 -15.02
N GLU A 119 -42.80 6.88 -14.96
CA GLU A 119 -44.00 7.75 -14.87
C GLU A 119 -44.50 7.98 -13.43
N LEU A 120 -44.01 7.21 -12.44
CA LEU A 120 -44.48 7.27 -11.06
C LEU A 120 -43.31 7.52 -10.08
N PRO A 121 -43.16 8.76 -9.54
CA PRO A 121 -42.02 9.15 -8.70
C PRO A 121 -41.82 8.24 -7.49
N ARG A 122 -42.90 7.80 -6.83
CA ARG A 122 -42.85 6.92 -5.65
C ARG A 122 -42.39 5.51 -5.96
N ARG A 123 -42.74 4.96 -7.13
CA ARG A 123 -42.33 3.60 -7.54
C ARG A 123 -40.88 3.61 -8.04
N GLY A 124 -40.48 4.64 -8.77
CA GLY A 124 -39.07 4.88 -9.10
C GLY A 124 -38.19 5.02 -7.85
N LEU A 125 -38.66 5.78 -6.84
CA LEU A 125 -37.96 5.91 -5.56
C LEU A 125 -37.87 4.58 -4.81
N ALA A 126 -38.96 3.81 -4.74
CA ALA A 126 -38.96 2.51 -4.06
C ALA A 126 -38.01 1.49 -4.74
N VAL A 127 -37.96 1.46 -6.08
CA VAL A 127 -37.01 0.64 -6.83
C VAL A 127 -35.56 1.09 -6.58
N GLY A 128 -35.32 2.41 -6.59
CA GLY A 128 -33.99 2.97 -6.29
C GLY A 128 -33.54 2.65 -4.86
N VAL A 129 -34.40 2.82 -3.86
CA VAL A 129 -34.13 2.47 -2.46
C VAL A 129 -33.88 0.97 -2.33
N SER A 130 -34.70 0.13 -2.95
CA SER A 130 -34.53 -1.33 -2.90
C SER A 130 -33.21 -1.77 -3.54
N ALA A 131 -32.84 -1.15 -4.68
CA ALA A 131 -31.59 -1.41 -5.38
C ALA A 131 -30.33 -0.99 -4.59
N ILE A 132 -30.49 -0.15 -3.55
CA ILE A 132 -29.40 0.23 -2.63
C ILE A 132 -29.44 -0.65 -1.38
N VAL A 133 -30.61 -0.76 -0.74
CA VAL A 133 -30.78 -1.44 0.55
C VAL A 133 -30.49 -2.94 0.46
N LEU A 134 -30.93 -3.62 -0.61
CA LEU A 134 -30.71 -5.06 -0.76
C LEU A 134 -29.22 -5.42 -0.89
N PRO A 135 -28.43 -4.80 -1.81
CA PRO A 135 -27.00 -5.06 -1.88
C PRO A 135 -26.25 -4.68 -0.60
N VAL A 136 -26.63 -3.57 0.05
CA VAL A 136 -26.01 -3.15 1.32
C VAL A 136 -26.31 -4.16 2.43
N ALA A 137 -27.56 -4.59 2.59
CA ALA A 137 -27.93 -5.59 3.57
C ALA A 137 -27.24 -6.93 3.29
N LEU A 138 -27.18 -7.36 2.03
CA LEU A 138 -26.46 -8.58 1.64
C LEU A 138 -24.97 -8.46 1.93
N ALA A 139 -24.34 -7.34 1.59
CA ALA A 139 -22.92 -7.09 1.89
C ALA A 139 -22.63 -7.08 3.39
N LEU A 140 -23.53 -6.50 4.21
CA LEU A 140 -23.42 -6.53 5.66
C LEU A 140 -23.57 -7.94 6.22
N VAL A 141 -24.55 -8.71 5.75
CA VAL A 141 -24.78 -10.09 6.21
C VAL A 141 -23.63 -11.01 5.80
N VAL A 142 -23.20 -10.95 4.53
CA VAL A 142 -22.06 -11.71 4.05
C VAL A 142 -20.78 -11.27 4.78
N GLY A 143 -20.55 -9.96 4.91
CA GLY A 143 -19.41 -9.38 5.60
C GLY A 143 -19.31 -9.83 7.06
N THR A 144 -20.40 -9.70 7.81
CA THR A 144 -20.47 -10.15 9.22
C THR A 144 -20.30 -11.67 9.34
N ALA A 145 -20.92 -12.46 8.46
CA ALA A 145 -20.73 -13.91 8.42
C ALA A 145 -19.27 -14.29 8.11
N THR A 146 -18.62 -13.63 7.14
CA THR A 146 -17.20 -13.87 6.84
C THR A 146 -16.29 -13.50 8.00
N LEU A 147 -16.55 -12.39 8.70
CA LEU A 147 -15.80 -12.01 9.90
C LEU A 147 -15.99 -13.02 11.03
N HIS A 148 -17.21 -13.53 11.23
CA HIS A 148 -17.45 -14.59 12.20
C HIS A 148 -16.76 -15.92 11.84
N LEU A 149 -16.70 -16.26 10.56
CA LEU A 149 -15.99 -17.45 10.06
C LEU A 149 -14.46 -17.31 10.17
N MET A 150 -13.91 -16.10 9.99
CA MET A 150 -12.49 -15.81 10.16
C MET A 150 -12.04 -15.78 11.64
N GLY A 151 -12.98 -15.92 12.57
CA GLY A 151 -12.73 -15.85 14.00
C GLY A 151 -12.66 -14.40 14.51
N PRO A 152 -12.96 -14.15 15.79
CA PRO A 152 -12.86 -12.82 16.38
C PRO A 152 -11.44 -12.27 16.22
N ALA A 153 -11.33 -10.94 16.16
CA ALA A 153 -10.10 -10.21 16.41
C ALA A 153 -9.67 -10.44 17.87
N THR A 154 -9.18 -11.63 18.19
CA THR A 154 -8.66 -11.94 19.51
C THR A 154 -7.40 -11.12 19.74
N PRO A 155 -7.24 -10.49 20.92
CA PRO A 155 -5.94 -10.03 21.37
C PRO A 155 -4.98 -11.21 21.23
N VAL A 156 -3.88 -11.00 20.51
CA VAL A 156 -2.84 -12.01 20.39
C VAL A 156 -2.25 -12.23 21.77
N ASP A 157 -2.60 -13.33 22.44
CA ASP A 157 -1.94 -13.71 23.68
C ASP A 157 -0.54 -14.22 23.35
N VAL A 158 0.42 -13.31 23.40
CA VAL A 158 1.84 -13.59 23.16
C VAL A 158 2.42 -14.66 24.09
N LYS A 159 1.77 -14.97 25.22
CA LYS A 159 2.20 -16.06 26.12
C LYS A 159 1.72 -17.43 25.68
N GLY A 160 0.66 -17.50 24.87
CA GLY A 160 0.05 -18.73 24.36
C GLY A 160 0.37 -19.01 22.88
N LEU A 161 1.02 -18.09 22.17
CA LEU A 161 1.42 -18.30 20.79
C LEU A 161 2.39 -19.50 20.70
N PRO A 162 2.17 -20.43 19.74
CA PRO A 162 3.23 -21.37 19.39
C PRO A 162 4.45 -20.55 18.95
N PRO A 163 5.66 -21.08 19.18
CA PRO A 163 6.86 -20.43 18.72
C PRO A 163 6.72 -20.06 17.22
N GLY A 164 6.84 -18.77 16.88
CA GLY A 164 6.65 -18.23 15.54
C GLY A 164 7.53 -18.84 14.43
N ALA A 165 7.45 -18.29 13.22
CA ALA A 165 8.00 -18.87 11.99
C ALA A 165 9.32 -19.64 12.16
N ALA A 166 9.31 -20.91 11.78
CA ALA A 166 10.45 -21.82 11.85
C ALA A 166 11.60 -21.30 10.97
N SER A 167 12.57 -20.58 11.57
CA SER A 167 13.99 -20.53 11.16
C SER A 167 14.81 -19.40 11.82
N GLY A 168 14.54 -19.02 13.07
CA GLY A 168 15.57 -18.36 13.90
C GLY A 168 16.48 -19.41 14.57
N PRO A 169 17.80 -19.18 14.77
CA PRO A 169 18.76 -20.24 15.15
C PRO A 169 18.48 -20.97 16.46
N SER A 170 17.62 -20.47 17.33
CA SER A 170 16.96 -21.24 18.39
C SER A 170 16.14 -20.27 19.23
N LEU A 171 14.82 -20.35 19.06
CA LEU A 171 13.80 -19.98 20.05
C LEU A 171 12.42 -20.39 19.56
N LEU A 172 12.26 -20.72 18.27
CA LEU A 172 10.98 -21.07 17.67
C LEU A 172 11.03 -22.35 16.79
N GLY A 173 11.47 -23.46 17.38
CA GLY A 173 11.58 -24.77 16.73
C GLY A 173 10.27 -25.57 16.74
N GLY A 174 9.17 -24.98 16.29
CA GLY A 174 7.92 -25.70 16.03
C GLY A 174 7.64 -25.69 14.53
N ALA A 175 7.23 -26.83 13.96
CA ALA A 175 6.47 -26.81 12.72
C ALA A 175 5.30 -25.81 12.88
N ALA A 176 4.86 -25.17 11.78
CA ALA A 176 3.63 -24.39 11.80
C ALA A 176 2.55 -25.24 12.48
N ALA A 177 2.10 -24.82 13.66
CA ALA A 177 1.18 -25.61 14.45
C ALA A 177 -0.15 -25.74 13.69
N ASP A 178 -0.73 -26.94 13.66
CA ASP A 178 -2.11 -27.12 13.22
C ASP A 178 -3.00 -26.22 14.09
N GLY A 179 -3.66 -25.23 13.49
CA GLY A 179 -4.45 -24.26 14.23
C GLY A 179 -4.78 -23.01 13.43
N PRO A 180 -5.61 -22.12 14.01
CA PRO A 180 -5.91 -20.84 13.39
C PRO A 180 -4.63 -19.99 13.25
N VAL A 181 -4.48 -19.31 12.12
CA VAL A 181 -3.39 -18.35 11.91
C VAL A 181 -3.60 -17.14 12.81
N VAL A 182 -2.59 -16.81 13.62
CA VAL A 182 -2.62 -15.69 14.56
C VAL A 182 -1.38 -14.78 14.34
N PRO A 183 -1.56 -13.46 14.21
CA PRO A 183 -2.84 -12.76 14.04
C PRO A 183 -3.56 -13.21 12.76
N ASN A 184 -4.89 -13.04 12.72
CA ASN A 184 -5.61 -13.35 11.47
C ASN A 184 -5.13 -12.42 10.34
N PRO A 185 -5.25 -12.80 9.06
CA PRO A 185 -4.68 -12.01 7.97
C PRO A 185 -5.18 -10.57 7.85
N VAL A 186 -6.41 -10.28 8.31
CA VAL A 186 -6.95 -8.91 8.33
C VAL A 186 -6.24 -8.07 9.38
N GLN A 187 -6.10 -8.61 10.60
CA GLN A 187 -5.34 -7.96 11.68
C GLN A 187 -3.86 -7.80 11.32
N ALA A 188 -3.25 -8.82 10.72
CA ALA A 188 -1.84 -8.81 10.32
C ALA A 188 -1.51 -7.64 9.38
N ARG A 189 -2.47 -7.19 8.56
CA ARG A 189 -2.29 -6.03 7.67
C ARG A 189 -2.34 -4.69 8.40
N GLU A 190 -2.93 -4.63 9.58
CA GLU A 190 -3.04 -3.44 10.41
C GLU A 190 -2.03 -3.45 11.57
N ASP A 191 -1.21 -4.50 11.68
CA ASP A 191 -0.23 -4.69 12.76
C ASP A 191 1.02 -3.85 12.53
N PHE A 192 0.92 -2.56 12.87
CA PHE A 192 2.02 -1.60 12.87
C PHE A 192 2.47 -1.29 14.30
N PRO A 193 3.75 -0.97 14.52
CA PRO A 193 4.23 -0.57 15.83
C PRO A 193 3.47 0.68 16.33
N PRO A 194 3.18 0.78 17.64
CA PRO A 194 2.53 1.96 18.22
C PRO A 194 3.55 3.08 18.49
N ASP A 195 4.30 3.48 17.47
CA ASP A 195 5.39 4.47 17.50
C ASP A 195 4.94 5.89 17.11
N GLY A 196 3.71 6.05 16.59
CA GLY A 196 3.15 7.34 16.21
C GLY A 196 3.90 7.94 15.03
N ASP A 197 4.41 9.18 15.19
CA ASP A 197 5.12 9.89 14.12
C ASP A 197 6.65 9.65 14.14
N CYS A 198 7.13 8.64 14.88
CA CYS A 198 8.56 8.43 15.11
C CYS A 198 9.30 7.68 14.00
N GLN A 199 8.60 6.86 13.23
CA GLN A 199 9.05 6.43 11.90
C GLN A 199 8.79 7.57 10.89
N VAL A 200 9.78 8.46 10.75
CA VAL A 200 9.58 9.71 9.98
C VAL A 200 9.44 9.46 8.48
N ALA A 201 8.55 10.25 7.86
CA ALA A 201 8.23 10.20 6.43
C ALA A 201 9.44 10.55 5.53
N PRO A 202 9.39 10.22 4.23
CA PRO A 202 10.50 10.47 3.32
C PRO A 202 10.96 11.93 3.22
N GLU A 203 10.06 12.89 3.32
CA GLU A 203 10.34 14.32 3.18
C GLU A 203 11.05 14.92 4.41
N VAL A 204 11.02 14.22 5.55
CA VAL A 204 11.50 14.73 6.84
C VAL A 204 13.00 14.53 6.99
N THR A 205 13.73 15.56 7.42
CA THR A 205 15.21 15.52 7.52
C THR A 205 15.76 15.36 8.93
N SER A 206 14.92 15.28 9.96
CA SER A 206 15.32 15.02 11.35
C SER A 206 14.20 14.34 12.13
N SER A 207 14.56 13.54 13.14
CA SER A 207 13.57 12.87 14.00
C SER A 207 13.25 13.70 15.25
N PRO A 208 11.98 13.73 15.71
CA PRO A 208 11.64 14.22 17.05
C PRO A 208 12.37 13.46 18.16
N LYS A 209 12.09 13.79 19.44
CA LYS A 209 12.76 13.11 20.56
C LYS A 209 12.57 11.60 20.53
N CYS A 210 11.35 11.15 20.24
CA CYS A 210 10.98 9.74 20.07
C CYS A 210 11.45 8.86 21.21
N LEU A 211 11.09 9.25 22.44
CA LEU A 211 11.39 8.53 23.67
C LEU A 211 10.12 7.84 24.18
N PHE A 212 10.27 6.57 24.55
CA PHE A 212 9.19 5.70 25.03
C PHE A 212 9.62 4.95 26.30
N GLY A 213 8.64 4.49 27.08
CA GLY A 213 8.89 3.75 28.32
C GLY A 213 9.36 4.66 29.46
N ALA A 214 10.44 4.30 30.14
CA ALA A 214 10.97 5.05 31.28
C ALA A 214 11.73 6.31 30.82
N VAL A 215 11.02 7.30 30.27
CA VAL A 215 11.61 8.46 29.58
C VAL A 215 12.51 9.35 30.46
N ASP A 216 12.34 9.31 31.78
CA ASP A 216 13.18 10.03 32.75
C ASP A 216 14.43 9.24 33.16
N SER A 217 14.58 8.00 32.69
CA SER A 217 15.76 7.18 32.94
C SER A 217 17.00 7.81 32.30
N PRO A 218 18.15 7.88 33.01
CA PRO A 218 19.41 8.26 32.40
C PRO A 218 19.93 7.19 31.41
N ASP A 219 19.41 5.96 31.55
CA ASP A 219 19.76 4.84 30.70
C ASP A 219 18.73 4.67 29.57
N ARG A 220 19.24 4.51 28.35
CA ARG A 220 18.43 4.37 27.15
C ARG A 220 19.00 3.35 26.17
N ILE A 221 18.11 2.67 25.45
CA ILE A 221 18.39 1.87 24.25
C ILE A 221 17.96 2.66 23.01
N VAL A 222 18.73 2.58 21.93
CA VAL A 222 18.40 3.24 20.65
C VAL A 222 18.04 2.19 19.62
N LEU A 223 16.91 2.37 18.94
CA LEU A 223 16.57 1.65 17.71
C LEU A 223 16.83 2.58 16.52
N LEU A 224 17.77 2.20 15.65
CA LEU A 224 18.28 3.03 14.56
C LEU A 224 18.16 2.31 13.21
N GLY A 225 17.54 2.95 12.22
CA GLY A 225 17.50 2.41 10.86
C GLY A 225 16.35 2.92 10.00
N ASP A 226 15.84 2.04 9.14
CA ASP A 226 14.67 2.29 8.29
C ASP A 226 13.42 1.54 8.76
N SER A 227 12.41 1.40 7.90
CA SER A 227 11.17 0.69 8.24
C SER A 227 11.38 -0.77 8.69
N HIS A 228 12.51 -1.40 8.37
CA HIS A 228 12.87 -2.73 8.88
C HIS A 228 13.42 -2.66 10.30
N ALA A 229 14.04 -1.54 10.71
CA ALA A 229 14.28 -1.28 12.13
C ALA A 229 12.97 -1.01 12.89
N GLY A 230 12.06 -0.21 12.34
CA GLY A 230 10.77 0.10 12.97
C GLY A 230 9.95 -1.15 13.36
N GLN A 231 10.04 -2.23 12.58
CA GLN A 231 9.42 -3.53 12.91
C GLN A 231 9.86 -4.11 14.26
N TRP A 232 11.06 -3.77 14.73
CA TRP A 232 11.61 -4.22 16.01
C TRP A 232 11.21 -3.32 17.19
N PHE A 233 10.41 -2.28 16.98
CA PHE A 233 9.98 -1.35 18.02
C PHE A 233 9.39 -2.06 19.24
N SER A 234 8.36 -2.90 19.05
CA SER A 234 7.65 -3.54 20.16
C SER A 234 8.55 -4.47 20.99
N PRO A 235 9.38 -5.35 20.39
CA PRO A 235 10.42 -6.08 21.13
C PRO A 235 11.42 -5.18 21.88
N MET A 236 11.85 -4.08 21.28
CA MET A 236 12.79 -3.15 21.92
C MET A 236 12.16 -2.40 23.08
N LEU A 237 10.89 -2.01 22.97
CA LEU A 237 10.13 -1.38 24.04
C LEU A 237 9.96 -2.33 25.22
N ALA A 238 9.65 -3.61 24.93
CA ALA A 238 9.56 -4.65 25.96
C ALA A 238 10.91 -4.89 26.66
N LEU A 239 12.02 -4.88 25.92
CA LEU A 239 13.37 -4.97 26.50
C LEU A 239 13.69 -3.77 27.38
N ALA A 240 13.40 -2.55 26.91
CA ALA A 240 13.60 -1.32 27.66
C ALA A 240 12.81 -1.34 28.98
N ALA A 241 11.54 -1.74 28.92
CA ALA A 241 10.67 -1.85 30.09
C ALA A 241 11.21 -2.83 31.15
N ARG A 242 11.71 -4.01 30.75
CA ARG A 242 12.33 -4.98 31.67
C ARG A 242 13.59 -4.46 32.37
N ARG A 243 14.27 -3.49 31.76
CA ARG A 243 15.51 -2.90 32.28
C ARG A 243 15.29 -1.56 32.99
N GLY A 244 14.07 -1.01 32.96
CA GLY A 244 13.79 0.34 33.44
C GLY A 244 14.48 1.43 32.60
N TRP A 245 14.72 1.16 31.31
CA TRP A 245 15.37 2.09 30.38
C TRP A 245 14.34 2.85 29.52
N ALA A 246 14.74 4.00 28.97
CA ALA A 246 14.01 4.63 27.88
C ALA A 246 14.34 3.92 26.55
N LEU A 247 13.36 3.76 25.66
CA LEU A 247 13.59 3.45 24.26
C LEU A 247 13.65 4.76 23.48
N GLN A 248 14.73 5.00 22.75
CA GLN A 248 14.77 6.05 21.73
C GLN A 248 14.66 5.42 20.34
N GLU A 249 13.71 5.89 19.55
CA GLU A 249 13.57 5.49 18.15
C GLU A 249 14.13 6.57 17.22
N LEU A 250 14.96 6.15 16.27
CA LEU A 250 15.50 6.95 15.19
C LEU A 250 15.32 6.15 13.91
N VAL A 251 14.11 6.19 13.36
CA VAL A 251 13.73 5.40 12.19
C VAL A 251 13.22 6.31 11.08
N LYS A 252 13.65 6.06 9.84
CA LYS A 252 13.20 6.81 8.65
C LYS A 252 12.81 5.90 7.49
N GLN A 253 11.63 6.13 6.93
CA GLN A 253 11.07 5.28 5.87
C GLN A 253 11.98 5.20 4.63
N GLY A 254 12.36 3.99 4.25
CA GLY A 254 13.15 3.71 3.04
C GLY A 254 14.54 4.34 3.01
N CYS A 255 15.06 4.79 4.16
CA CYS A 255 16.36 5.46 4.23
C CYS A 255 17.46 4.46 4.63
N PRO A 256 18.32 4.01 3.70
CA PRO A 256 19.42 3.12 4.06
C PRO A 256 20.29 3.76 5.14
N LEU A 257 20.46 3.03 6.24
CA LEU A 257 21.44 3.40 7.24
C LEU A 257 22.91 3.27 6.74
N PRO A 258 23.31 2.26 5.95
CA PRO A 258 24.58 2.34 5.23
C PRO A 258 24.58 3.55 4.29
N GLU A 259 25.70 4.25 4.18
CA GLU A 259 25.84 5.45 3.34
C GLU A 259 25.71 5.15 1.83
N LEU A 260 24.47 5.00 1.36
CA LEU A 260 24.11 4.68 -0.01
C LEU A 260 23.24 5.77 -0.61
N ALA A 261 23.64 6.26 -1.79
CA ALA A 261 22.78 7.11 -2.60
C ALA A 261 21.71 6.24 -3.28
N VAL A 262 20.45 6.45 -2.90
CA VAL A 262 19.30 5.71 -3.44
C VAL A 262 18.26 6.66 -4.02
N THR A 263 17.43 6.15 -4.93
CA THR A 263 16.23 6.83 -5.40
C THR A 263 15.06 6.42 -4.50
N SER A 264 14.33 7.39 -3.96
CA SER A 264 13.12 7.10 -3.20
C SER A 264 11.98 6.73 -4.18
N PRO A 265 11.36 5.55 -4.04
CA PRO A 265 10.16 5.21 -4.80
C PRO A 265 8.99 6.15 -4.51
N GLN A 266 8.88 6.64 -3.27
CA GLN A 266 7.82 7.55 -2.83
C GLN A 266 7.98 8.95 -3.42
N LEU A 267 9.22 9.47 -3.48
CA LEU A 267 9.49 10.82 -4.02
C LEU A 267 9.77 10.83 -5.53
N GLY A 268 10.07 9.66 -6.12
CA GLY A 268 10.43 9.54 -7.53
C GLY A 268 11.77 10.18 -7.92
N ARG A 269 12.65 10.44 -6.94
CA ARG A 269 13.95 11.12 -7.15
C ARG A 269 15.02 10.67 -6.17
N ALA A 270 16.26 11.13 -6.39
CA ALA A 270 17.37 10.93 -5.46
C ALA A 270 16.98 11.37 -4.04
N TYR A 271 17.23 10.49 -3.08
CA TYR A 271 16.72 10.58 -1.71
C TYR A 271 17.66 11.35 -0.77
N ARG A 272 17.91 12.63 -1.07
CA ARG A 272 18.87 13.47 -0.32
C ARG A 272 18.45 13.74 1.12
N GLU A 273 17.16 13.69 1.39
CA GLU A 273 16.60 13.83 2.73
C GLU A 273 17.05 12.69 3.65
N CYS A 274 17.28 11.49 3.09
CA CYS A 274 17.85 10.38 3.83
C CYS A 274 19.29 10.69 4.28
N ASP A 275 20.11 11.25 3.40
CA ASP A 275 21.50 11.61 3.74
C ASP A 275 21.54 12.67 4.85
N THR A 276 20.66 13.66 4.76
CA THR A 276 20.55 14.73 5.77
C THR A 276 20.10 14.16 7.12
N TRP A 277 19.06 13.33 7.11
CA TRP A 277 18.55 12.69 8.33
C TRP A 277 19.56 11.74 8.96
N ARG A 278 20.29 10.96 8.15
CA ARG A 278 21.31 10.04 8.65
C ARG A 278 22.43 10.82 9.33
N ALA A 279 22.87 11.93 8.74
CA ALA A 279 23.86 12.81 9.38
C ALA A 279 23.35 13.37 10.72
N ASP A 280 22.11 13.87 10.78
CA ASP A 280 21.46 14.37 12.00
C ASP A 280 21.34 13.29 13.09
N ALA A 281 20.85 12.10 12.73
CA ALA A 281 20.70 10.98 13.65
C ALA A 281 22.04 10.53 14.23
N LEU A 282 23.09 10.43 13.40
CA LEU A 282 24.44 10.07 13.85
C LEU A 282 25.06 11.16 14.73
N ASP A 283 24.91 12.43 14.36
CA ASP A 283 25.40 13.55 15.17
C ASP A 283 24.73 13.58 16.55
N ARG A 284 23.40 13.42 16.59
CA ARG A 284 22.63 13.34 17.85
C ARG A 284 23.11 12.22 18.77
N LEU A 285 23.54 11.08 18.22
CA LEU A 285 24.09 9.97 19.01
C LEU A 285 25.53 10.23 19.49
N ARG A 286 26.31 11.03 18.77
CA ARG A 286 27.69 11.41 19.16
C ARG A 286 27.72 12.53 20.18
N THR A 287 26.85 13.53 20.03
CA THR A 287 26.82 14.73 20.88
C THR A 287 25.89 14.59 22.08
N GLY A 288 24.92 13.68 22.02
CA GLY A 288 23.97 13.42 23.09
C GLY A 288 24.50 12.49 24.20
N PRO A 289 23.70 12.25 25.26
CA PRO A 289 24.03 11.31 26.31
C PRO A 289 24.27 9.90 25.75
N LYS A 290 25.36 9.26 26.14
CA LYS A 290 25.74 7.93 25.67
C LYS A 290 24.65 6.89 25.97
N PRO A 291 24.09 6.20 24.95
CA PRO A 291 23.14 5.12 25.18
C PRO A 291 23.81 3.87 25.75
N ARG A 292 23.02 3.02 26.42
CA ARG A 292 23.48 1.72 26.93
C ARG A 292 23.63 0.69 25.82
N LEU A 293 22.87 0.83 24.74
CA LEU A 293 22.89 -0.05 23.58
C LEU A 293 22.31 0.68 22.37
N ILE A 294 22.95 0.51 21.21
CA ILE A 294 22.41 0.91 19.90
C ILE A 294 22.07 -0.36 19.14
N VAL A 295 20.80 -0.53 18.80
CA VAL A 295 20.27 -1.62 17.99
C VAL A 295 20.04 -1.08 16.59
N ILE A 296 20.68 -1.71 15.62
CA ILE A 296 20.65 -1.34 14.21
C ILE A 296 19.94 -2.44 13.43
N ALA A 297 19.03 -2.04 12.55
CA ALA A 297 18.45 -2.88 11.52
C ALA A 297 18.23 -2.04 10.26
N SER A 298 18.28 -2.65 9.09
CA SER A 298 18.09 -1.94 7.83
C SER A 298 17.66 -2.93 6.76
N LEU A 299 16.85 -2.47 5.82
CA LEU A 299 16.53 -3.24 4.63
C LEU A 299 17.81 -3.56 3.85
N ASN A 300 18.04 -4.83 3.53
CA ASN A 300 19.26 -5.29 2.86
C ASN A 300 19.09 -5.48 1.33
N ARG A 301 18.27 -4.63 0.68
CA ARG A 301 18.04 -4.70 -0.79
C ARG A 301 18.24 -3.39 -1.53
N TYR A 302 18.85 -2.38 -0.89
CA TYR A 302 19.14 -1.10 -1.54
C TYR A 302 20.18 -1.19 -2.66
N THR A 303 21.05 -2.20 -2.60
CA THR A 303 22.03 -2.51 -3.65
C THR A 303 22.22 -4.03 -3.75
N THR A 304 22.74 -4.49 -4.89
CA THR A 304 23.24 -5.86 -5.07
C THR A 304 24.76 -5.94 -5.01
N ASP A 305 25.43 -4.78 -4.98
CA ASP A 305 26.88 -4.68 -4.86
C ASP A 305 27.30 -4.81 -3.39
N ARG A 306 27.88 -5.97 -3.08
CA ARG A 306 28.34 -6.36 -1.75
C ARG A 306 29.48 -5.49 -1.23
N GLU A 307 30.43 -5.13 -2.09
CA GLU A 307 31.60 -4.33 -1.69
C GLU A 307 31.21 -2.87 -1.43
N LEU A 308 30.33 -2.33 -2.27
CA LEU A 308 29.72 -1.02 -2.06
C LEU A 308 28.95 -0.99 -0.74
N LEU A 309 28.12 -2.01 -0.48
CA LEU A 309 27.34 -2.11 0.75
C LEU A 309 28.24 -2.21 2.00
N ALA A 310 29.28 -3.06 1.97
CA ALA A 310 30.24 -3.18 3.07
C ALA A 310 30.96 -1.86 3.35
N THR A 311 31.39 -1.15 2.29
CA THR A 311 32.03 0.16 2.40
C THR A 311 31.07 1.21 2.99
N ALA A 312 29.83 1.22 2.53
CA ALA A 312 28.78 2.12 3.01
C ALA A 312 28.44 1.87 4.48
N TRP A 313 28.41 0.60 4.91
CA TRP A 313 28.25 0.25 6.32
C TRP A 313 29.41 0.72 7.18
N GLU A 314 30.65 0.53 6.74
CA GLU A 314 31.82 0.95 7.51
C GLU A 314 31.85 2.47 7.71
N LYS A 315 31.39 3.26 6.72
CA LYS A 315 31.23 4.71 6.87
C LYS A 315 30.24 5.09 7.98
N THR A 316 29.15 4.34 8.12
CA THR A 316 28.13 4.60 9.16
C THR A 316 28.55 4.05 10.53
N LEU A 317 29.14 2.86 10.58
CA LEU A 317 29.48 2.19 11.85
C LEU A 317 30.70 2.81 12.55
N ARG A 318 31.67 3.33 11.80
CA ARG A 318 32.88 3.96 12.37
C ARG A 318 32.55 5.09 13.36
N PRO A 319 31.79 6.15 13.01
CA PRO A 319 31.45 7.19 13.96
C PRO A 319 30.57 6.71 15.12
N LEU A 320 29.76 5.65 14.92
CA LEU A 320 28.98 5.06 16.01
C LEU A 320 29.87 4.33 17.03
N ARG A 321 30.91 3.60 16.58
CA ARG A 321 31.86 2.93 17.48
C ARG A 321 32.62 3.95 18.35
N GLU A 322 32.90 5.14 17.83
CA GLU A 322 33.56 6.22 18.57
C GLU A 322 32.73 6.74 19.75
N THR A 323 31.41 6.55 19.75
CA THR A 323 30.55 6.87 20.92
C THR A 323 30.85 5.95 22.12
N GLY A 324 31.52 4.81 21.88
CA GLY A 324 31.79 3.77 22.86
C GLY A 324 30.56 3.04 23.36
N ALA A 325 29.37 3.27 22.78
CA ALA A 325 28.17 2.49 23.08
C ALA A 325 28.25 1.11 22.41
N PRO A 326 27.82 0.02 23.08
CA PRO A 326 27.66 -1.26 22.42
C PRO A 326 26.69 -1.15 21.23
N ILE A 327 27.03 -1.79 20.12
CA ILE A 327 26.21 -1.84 18.91
C ILE A 327 25.82 -3.28 18.64
N VAL A 328 24.53 -3.52 18.42
CA VAL A 328 23.98 -4.79 17.95
C VAL A 328 23.34 -4.56 16.60
N TYR A 329 23.76 -5.34 15.60
CA TYR A 329 23.11 -5.39 14.30
C TYR A 329 22.14 -6.58 14.27
N ILE A 330 20.91 -6.34 13.86
CA ILE A 330 19.91 -7.37 13.57
C ILE A 330 19.89 -7.55 12.05
N GLU A 331 20.20 -8.77 11.60
CA GLU A 331 20.08 -9.16 10.19
C GLU A 331 18.65 -8.91 9.70
N ASP A 332 18.53 -8.46 8.46
CA ASP A 332 17.24 -8.17 7.85
C ASP A 332 16.30 -9.40 7.83
N THR A 333 15.00 -9.14 7.93
CA THR A 333 13.97 -10.19 7.84
C THR A 333 13.84 -10.71 6.40
N PRO A 334 13.53 -12.01 6.21
CA PRO A 334 13.26 -12.56 4.88
C PRO A 334 12.18 -11.78 4.12
N VAL A 335 12.39 -11.55 2.83
CA VAL A 335 11.42 -10.87 1.94
C VAL A 335 10.75 -11.90 1.02
N PRO A 336 9.50 -12.32 1.31
CA PRO A 336 8.84 -13.45 0.66
C PRO A 336 8.45 -13.26 -0.82
N GLY A 337 8.66 -12.08 -1.40
CA GLY A 337 8.30 -11.77 -2.79
C GLY A 337 6.79 -11.76 -3.09
N SER A 338 5.95 -12.06 -2.11
CA SER A 338 4.48 -12.09 -2.19
C SER A 338 3.84 -11.49 -0.94
N ASP A 339 2.56 -11.14 -1.03
CA ASP A 339 1.78 -10.66 0.12
C ASP A 339 1.31 -11.88 0.94
N ILE A 340 2.01 -12.16 2.04
CA ILE A 340 1.76 -13.33 2.88
C ILE A 340 0.35 -13.30 3.51
N PRO A 341 -0.12 -12.19 4.12
CA PRO A 341 -1.50 -12.12 4.57
C PRO A 341 -2.53 -12.41 3.47
N ALA A 342 -2.34 -11.88 2.25
CA ALA A 342 -3.23 -12.17 1.14
C ALA A 342 -3.21 -13.65 0.74
N CYS A 343 -2.03 -14.26 0.68
CA CYS A 343 -1.87 -15.68 0.37
C CYS A 343 -2.61 -16.54 1.39
N VAL A 344 -2.37 -16.32 2.67
CA VAL A 344 -2.98 -17.10 3.76
C VAL A 344 -4.50 -16.92 3.79
N SER A 345 -5.00 -15.71 3.50
CA SER A 345 -6.43 -15.45 3.34
C SER A 345 -7.06 -16.25 2.19
N GLY A 346 -6.30 -16.47 1.11
CA GLY A 346 -6.70 -17.31 -0.03
C GLY A 346 -6.56 -18.82 0.18
N ALA A 347 -5.79 -19.24 1.19
CA ALA A 347 -5.50 -20.64 1.53
C ALA A 347 -5.76 -20.95 3.01
N PRO A 348 -6.98 -20.70 3.55
CA PRO A 348 -7.25 -20.79 4.99
C PRO A 348 -7.11 -22.21 5.58
N ALA A 349 -7.20 -23.24 4.73
CA ALA A 349 -7.04 -24.64 5.13
C ALA A 349 -5.60 -25.18 4.97
N ASP A 350 -4.72 -24.43 4.29
CA ASP A 350 -3.34 -24.83 4.01
C ASP A 350 -2.42 -23.61 3.93
N ALA A 351 -2.11 -23.03 5.09
CA ALA A 351 -1.19 -21.90 5.18
C ALA A 351 0.25 -22.28 4.77
N ALA A 352 0.59 -23.58 4.78
CA ALA A 352 1.92 -24.05 4.35
C ALA A 352 2.14 -23.85 2.85
N ALA A 353 1.09 -23.77 2.04
CA ALA A 353 1.17 -23.37 0.64
C ALA A 353 1.73 -21.93 0.44
N CYS A 354 1.72 -21.10 1.49
CA CYS A 354 2.29 -19.75 1.50
C CYS A 354 3.72 -19.72 2.05
N ALA A 355 4.33 -20.86 2.36
CA ALA A 355 5.72 -20.94 2.76
C ALA A 355 6.65 -20.60 1.58
N PHE A 356 7.84 -20.11 1.92
CA PHE A 356 8.87 -19.72 0.96
C PHE A 356 10.24 -20.15 1.47
N ASP A 357 11.17 -20.38 0.56
CA ASP A 357 12.53 -20.76 0.92
C ASP A 357 13.26 -19.56 1.55
N ARG A 358 13.79 -19.75 2.76
CA ARG A 358 14.56 -18.71 3.46
C ARG A 358 15.81 -18.32 2.68
N ALA A 359 16.49 -19.27 2.06
CA ALA A 359 17.72 -19.02 1.30
C ALA A 359 17.48 -18.13 0.07
N GLU A 360 16.27 -18.16 -0.49
CA GLU A 360 15.85 -17.30 -1.60
C GLU A 360 15.31 -15.94 -1.11
N ALA A 361 14.72 -15.90 0.09
CA ALA A 361 14.11 -14.71 0.68
C ALA A 361 15.09 -13.83 1.49
N VAL A 362 16.25 -14.36 1.89
CA VAL A 362 17.31 -13.61 2.60
C VAL A 362 18.44 -13.26 1.64
N ARG A 363 18.77 -11.98 1.52
CA ARG A 363 19.88 -11.52 0.69
C ARG A 363 21.22 -11.65 1.40
N ASP A 364 22.29 -11.75 0.62
CA ASP A 364 23.64 -11.71 1.17
C ASP A 364 23.86 -10.38 1.92
N ASP A 365 24.32 -10.49 3.17
CA ASP A 365 24.50 -9.37 4.07
C ASP A 365 25.97 -9.36 4.52
N PRO A 366 26.76 -8.31 4.21
CA PRO A 366 28.15 -8.23 4.62
C PRO A 366 28.33 -8.05 6.14
N LEU A 367 27.29 -7.69 6.88
CA LEU A 367 27.32 -7.55 8.35
C LEU A 367 26.85 -8.80 9.10
N ALA A 368 25.93 -9.57 8.53
CA ALA A 368 25.48 -10.82 9.14
C ALA A 368 26.49 -11.94 8.82
N ARG A 369 27.04 -12.57 9.85
CA ARG A 369 27.86 -13.79 9.66
C ARG A 369 26.92 -14.96 9.39
N ARG A 370 27.16 -15.70 8.32
CA ARG A 370 26.60 -17.05 8.13
C ARG A 370 27.34 -18.06 8.99
#